data_AF-A0A971S1V9-F1
#
_entry.id   AF-A0A971S1V9-F1
#
_cell.length_a   1.000
_cell.length_b   1.000
_cell.length_c   1.000
_cell.angle_alpha   90.00
_cell.angle_beta   90.00
_cell.angle_gamma   90.00
#
_symmetry.space_group_name_H-M   'P 1'
#
loop_
_entity.id
_entity.type
_entity.pdbx_description
1 polymer ?
#
loop_
_entity_poly.entity_id
_entity_poly.type
_entity_poly.pdbx_seq_one_letter_code
_entity_poly.pdbx_strand_id
1 'polypeptide(L)'
;VFNYGPDKGVPKFKFHFEGDDDLEKTARVYGILVQDVNFQGIPEEHIYERFGIPKPEAGGKTVRAAASGGETNPPLKQEANKEDLSSSGIDRLVMAQGYIDTVADSALSAGAIDLSALERIVEAAVSFEDLEERLAEAYEGIGIEQFRTILAQALVRADLTGRALE
;
A
#
# COMPACT_ATOMS: atom_id res chain seq x y z
N VAL A 1 32.32 -59.93 42.24
CA VAL A 1 30.84 -59.86 42.16
C VAL A 1 30.51 -58.68 41.25
N PHE A 2 29.80 -58.92 40.15
CA PHE A 2 29.43 -57.85 39.21
C PHE A 2 28.16 -57.15 39.70
N ASN A 3 28.11 -55.82 39.58
CA ASN A 3 26.99 -54.99 40.06
C ASN A 3 25.74 -55.04 39.17
N TYR A 4 25.72 -55.91 38.16
CA TYR A 4 24.66 -56.02 37.15
C TYR A 4 24.14 -57.48 37.11
N GLY A 5 22.83 -57.65 37.10
CA GLY A 5 22.15 -58.95 37.07
C GLY A 5 20.72 -58.80 36.54
N PRO A 6 20.01 -59.90 36.22
CA PRO A 6 18.69 -59.86 35.57
C PRO A 6 17.62 -59.13 36.38
N ASP A 7 17.76 -59.07 37.71
CA ASP A 7 16.86 -58.34 38.63
C ASP A 7 17.34 -56.92 38.95
N LYS A 8 18.46 -56.47 38.36
CA LYS A 8 19.01 -55.11 38.58
C LYS A 8 18.55 -54.21 37.45
N GLY A 9 17.72 -53.22 37.78
CA GLY A 9 17.27 -52.21 36.82
C GLY A 9 18.45 -51.44 36.22
N VAL A 10 18.37 -51.16 34.91
CA VAL A 10 19.37 -50.34 34.21
C VAL A 10 19.18 -48.85 34.53
N PRO A 11 20.26 -48.05 34.58
CA PRO A 11 20.14 -46.60 34.67
C PRO A 11 19.29 -46.06 33.52
N LYS A 12 18.28 -45.26 33.83
CA LYS A 12 17.44 -44.58 32.84
C LYS A 12 17.86 -43.12 32.79
N PHE A 13 18.36 -42.69 31.63
CA PHE A 13 18.56 -41.27 31.36
C PHE A 13 17.21 -40.65 31.00
N LYS A 14 16.81 -39.63 31.75
CA LYS A 14 15.68 -38.78 31.38
C LYS A 14 16.25 -37.49 30.81
N PHE A 15 16.05 -37.28 29.51
CA PHE A 15 16.40 -36.01 28.89
C PHE A 15 15.39 -34.95 29.36
N HIS A 16 15.90 -33.90 30.00
CA HIS A 16 15.14 -32.66 30.13
C HIS A 16 15.33 -31.90 28.83
N PHE A 17 14.26 -31.83 28.05
CA PHE A 17 14.19 -30.96 26.89
C PHE A 17 13.27 -29.80 27.29
N GLU A 18 13.86 -28.64 27.53
CA GLU A 18 13.10 -27.40 27.46
C GLU A 18 12.78 -27.20 25.98
N GLY A 19 11.49 -27.07 25.65
CA GLY A 19 11.10 -26.78 24.27
C GLY A 19 11.74 -25.46 23.84
N ASP A 20 12.05 -25.35 22.55
CA ASP A 20 12.63 -24.11 22.02
C ASP A 20 11.77 -22.91 22.45
N ASP A 21 12.42 -21.92 23.06
CA ASP A 21 11.76 -20.69 23.45
C ASP A 21 11.12 -20.06 22.21
N ASP A 22 9.82 -19.76 22.31
CA ASP A 22 9.06 -19.16 21.22
C ASP A 22 9.48 -17.69 21.07
N LEU A 23 10.43 -17.44 20.16
CA LEU A 23 10.97 -16.12 19.86
C LEU A 23 9.90 -15.16 19.33
N GLU A 24 8.86 -15.65 18.65
CA GLU A 24 7.76 -14.84 18.15
C GLU A 24 6.89 -14.31 19.30
N LYS A 25 6.53 -15.19 20.24
CA LYS A 25 5.81 -14.78 21.47
C LYS A 25 6.64 -13.78 22.27
N THR A 26 7.94 -14.02 22.39
CA THR A 26 8.85 -13.12 23.11
C THR A 26 8.92 -11.74 22.45
N ALA A 27 9.07 -11.68 21.12
CA ALA A 27 9.07 -10.42 20.37
C ALA A 27 7.75 -9.65 20.53
N ARG A 28 6.61 -10.35 20.51
CA ARG A 28 5.30 -9.75 20.71
C ARG A 28 5.14 -9.15 22.11
N VAL A 29 5.60 -9.85 23.15
CA VAL A 29 5.57 -9.34 24.52
C VAL A 29 6.43 -8.07 24.64
N TYR A 30 7.63 -8.05 24.05
CA TYR A 30 8.47 -6.86 24.05
C TYR A 30 7.82 -5.69 23.30
N GLY A 31 7.15 -5.94 22.16
CA GLY A 31 6.36 -4.94 21.45
C GLY A 31 5.28 -4.31 22.33
N ILE A 32 4.48 -5.13 23.01
CA ILE A 32 3.41 -4.68 23.93
C ILE A 32 4.00 -3.87 25.10
N LEU A 33 5.08 -4.34 25.71
CA LEU A 33 5.71 -3.65 26.83
C LEU A 33 6.20 -2.25 26.45
N VAL A 34 6.79 -2.10 25.26
CA VAL A 34 7.31 -0.81 24.78
C VAL A 34 6.20 0.10 24.25
N GLN A 35 5.24 -0.43 23.49
CA GLN A 35 4.20 0.37 22.82
C GLN A 35 2.99 0.68 23.72
N ASP A 36 2.48 -0.31 24.45
CA ASP A 36 1.22 -0.18 25.20
C ASP A 36 1.47 0.22 26.67
N VAL A 37 2.56 -0.31 27.27
CA VAL A 37 2.88 -0.11 28.69
C VAL A 37 3.96 0.96 28.89
N ASN A 38 4.59 1.42 27.80
CA ASN A 38 5.65 2.43 27.79
C ASN A 38 6.81 2.08 28.74
N PHE A 39 7.12 0.79 28.86
CA PHE A 39 8.16 0.25 29.73
C PHE A 39 9.55 0.49 29.14
N GLN A 40 10.39 1.27 29.83
CA GLN A 40 11.72 1.69 29.36
C GLN A 40 12.87 0.85 29.95
N GLY A 41 12.56 -0.21 30.71
CA GLY A 41 13.55 -1.00 31.44
C GLY A 41 14.26 -2.09 30.63
N ILE A 42 14.04 -2.17 29.31
CA ILE A 42 14.63 -3.21 28.45
C ILE A 42 15.90 -2.65 27.81
N PRO A 43 17.11 -3.10 28.21
CA PRO A 43 18.34 -2.66 27.57
C PRO A 43 18.47 -3.28 26.17
N GLU A 44 19.04 -2.52 25.23
CA GLU A 44 19.24 -2.98 23.84
C GLU A 44 20.12 -4.23 23.77
N GLU A 45 21.11 -4.35 24.67
CA GLU A 45 22.02 -5.50 24.73
C GLU A 45 21.29 -6.82 24.99
N HIS A 46 20.25 -6.79 25.82
CA HIS A 46 19.42 -7.96 26.12
C HIS A 46 18.64 -8.43 24.89
N ILE A 47 18.27 -7.52 23.98
CA ILE A 47 17.58 -7.88 22.73
C ILE A 47 18.56 -8.60 21.80
N TYR A 48 19.78 -8.08 21.62
CA TYR A 48 20.80 -8.75 20.80
C TYR A 48 21.15 -10.14 21.32
N GLU A 49 21.33 -10.29 22.64
CA GLU A 49 21.63 -11.59 23.26
C GLU A 49 20.48 -12.59 23.17
N ARG A 50 19.24 -12.16 23.44
CA ARG A 50 18.06 -13.04 23.41
C ARG A 50 17.69 -13.53 22.01
N PHE A 51 17.83 -12.69 21.00
CA PHE A 51 17.52 -13.05 19.61
C PHE A 51 18.73 -13.59 18.84
N GLY A 52 19.92 -13.64 19.45
CA GLY A 52 21.14 -14.10 18.80
C GLY A 52 21.54 -13.21 17.61
N ILE A 53 21.13 -11.94 17.61
CA ILE A 53 21.41 -11.00 16.53
C ILE A 53 22.76 -10.35 16.83
N PRO A 54 23.75 -10.42 15.91
CA PRO A 54 25.04 -9.77 16.14
C PRO A 54 24.86 -8.24 16.18
N LYS A 55 25.57 -7.59 17.12
CA LYS A 55 25.59 -6.13 17.21
C LYS A 55 26.17 -5.55 15.92
N PRO A 56 25.55 -4.50 15.33
CA PRO A 56 26.10 -3.87 14.14
C PRO A 56 27.44 -3.20 14.44
N GLU A 57 28.37 -3.25 13.48
CA GLU A 57 29.64 -2.54 13.58
C GLU A 57 29.43 -1.01 13.54
N ALA A 58 30.30 -0.27 14.21
CA ALA A 58 30.24 1.19 14.24
C ALA A 58 30.38 1.76 12.81
N GLY A 59 29.30 2.33 12.27
CA GLY A 59 29.25 2.88 10.90
C GLY A 59 28.72 1.92 9.83
N GLY A 60 28.32 0.70 10.21
CA GLY A 60 27.62 -0.22 9.32
C GLY A 60 26.26 0.31 8.87
N LYS A 61 25.90 0.10 7.60
CA LYS A 61 24.57 0.46 7.09
C LYS A 61 23.53 -0.45 7.73
N THR A 62 22.66 0.10 8.57
CA THR A 62 21.50 -0.60 9.13
C THR A 62 20.26 -0.31 8.29
N VAL A 63 19.40 -1.32 8.10
CA VAL A 63 18.10 -1.13 7.47
C VAL A 63 17.13 -0.71 8.57
N ARG A 64 16.76 0.59 8.59
CA ARG A 64 15.75 1.11 9.52
C ARG A 64 14.45 1.35 8.74
N ALA A 65 13.34 0.81 9.23
CA ALA A 65 12.02 1.24 8.77
C ALA A 65 11.85 2.72 9.14
N ALA A 66 11.42 3.56 8.20
CA ALA A 66 11.19 4.98 8.45
C ALA A 66 10.25 5.13 9.66
N ALA A 67 10.78 5.64 10.77
CA ALA A 67 10.02 5.80 11.99
C ALA A 67 8.99 6.92 11.77
N SER A 68 7.72 6.55 11.72
CA SER A 68 6.61 7.50 11.84
C SER A 68 6.52 7.97 13.29
N GLY A 69 7.19 9.07 13.63
CA GLY A 69 6.90 9.79 14.86
C GLY A 69 8.12 10.38 15.56
N GLY A 70 8.26 11.71 15.45
CA GLY A 70 8.84 12.55 16.49
C GLY A 70 10.35 12.73 16.46
N GLU A 71 10.88 13.42 15.45
CA GLU A 71 12.00 14.38 15.61
C GLU A 71 12.18 15.14 14.29
N THR A 72 12.62 16.38 14.42
CA THR A 72 12.61 17.44 13.40
C THR A 72 13.07 16.95 12.03
N ASN A 73 12.14 16.85 11.08
CA ASN A 73 12.50 16.87 9.67
C ASN A 73 13.37 18.12 9.45
N PRO A 74 14.61 18.01 8.94
CA PRO A 74 15.24 19.18 8.33
C PRO A 74 14.22 19.73 7.33
N PRO A 75 14.05 21.07 7.21
CA PRO A 75 13.02 21.62 6.35
C PRO A 75 13.18 20.94 5.00
N LEU A 76 12.17 20.14 4.64
CA LEU A 76 12.10 19.55 3.32
C LEU A 76 12.11 20.79 2.44
N LYS A 77 13.24 21.05 1.78
CA LYS A 77 13.23 21.97 0.67
C LYS A 77 12.29 21.29 -0.31
N GLN A 78 11.05 21.75 -0.32
CA GLN A 78 10.16 21.58 -1.45
C GLN A 78 10.83 22.33 -2.59
N GLU A 79 11.89 21.74 -3.15
CA GLU A 79 12.20 21.92 -4.54
C GLU A 79 11.02 21.25 -5.24
N ALA A 80 9.97 22.05 -5.44
CA ALA A 80 8.98 21.72 -6.43
C ALA A 80 9.80 21.47 -7.70
N ASN A 81 9.82 20.22 -8.16
CA ASN A 81 10.12 19.92 -9.54
C ASN A 81 8.97 20.54 -10.36
N LYS A 82 8.94 21.88 -10.40
CA LYS A 82 8.42 22.57 -11.56
C LYS A 82 9.42 22.19 -12.62
N GLU A 83 9.09 21.16 -13.39
CA GLU A 83 9.48 21.20 -14.79
C GLU A 83 9.25 22.64 -15.23
N ASP A 84 10.29 23.28 -15.77
CA ASP A 84 10.19 24.62 -16.36
C ASP A 84 9.27 24.55 -17.58
N LEU A 85 7.99 24.31 -17.32
CA LEU A 85 6.89 24.68 -18.18
C LEU A 85 7.00 26.18 -18.23
N SER A 86 7.70 26.67 -19.27
CA SER A 86 7.75 28.08 -19.60
C SER A 86 6.33 28.66 -19.46
N SER A 87 6.21 29.94 -19.14
CA SER A 87 4.91 30.62 -19.05
C SER A 87 4.01 30.30 -20.26
N SER A 88 4.63 30.15 -21.44
CA SER A 88 3.98 29.72 -22.68
C SER A 88 3.40 28.30 -22.65
N GLY A 89 4.03 27.35 -21.98
CA GLY A 89 3.52 25.99 -21.78
C GLY A 89 2.30 25.95 -20.86
N ILE A 90 2.33 26.73 -19.77
CA ILE A 90 1.18 26.88 -18.86
C ILE A 90 0.02 27.55 -19.59
N ASP A 91 0.28 28.64 -20.31
CA ASP A 91 -0.73 29.35 -21.10
C ASP A 91 -1.38 28.44 -22.13
N ARG A 92 -0.60 27.58 -22.81
CA ARG A 92 -1.12 26.59 -23.75
C ARG A 92 -2.03 25.56 -23.08
N LEU A 93 -1.66 25.07 -21.91
CA LEU A 93 -2.46 24.11 -21.15
C LEU A 93 -3.76 24.74 -20.64
N VAL A 94 -3.70 25.98 -20.14
CA VAL A 94 -4.88 26.75 -19.72
C VAL A 94 -5.82 27.01 -20.89
N MET A 95 -5.28 27.38 -22.06
CA MET A 95 -6.09 27.56 -23.27
C MET A 95 -6.70 26.25 -23.77
N ALA A 96 -5.96 25.14 -23.71
CA ALA A 96 -6.49 23.81 -24.06
C ALA A 96 -7.60 23.37 -23.11
N GLN A 97 -7.45 23.62 -21.80
CA GLN A 97 -8.50 23.35 -20.82
C GLN A 97 -9.74 24.21 -21.05
N GLY A 98 -9.57 25.51 -21.29
CA GLY A 98 -10.70 26.40 -21.60
C GLY A 98 -11.44 25.98 -22.88
N TYR A 99 -10.74 25.50 -23.91
CA TYR A 99 -11.38 24.94 -25.09
C TYR A 99 -12.20 23.69 -24.76
N ILE A 100 -11.65 22.76 -24.00
CA ILE A 100 -12.36 21.55 -23.55
C ILE A 100 -13.60 21.92 -22.72
N ASP A 101 -13.47 22.86 -21.80
CA ASP A 101 -14.56 23.32 -20.94
C ASP A 101 -15.68 23.95 -21.78
N THR A 102 -15.34 24.84 -22.73
CA THR A 102 -16.36 25.43 -23.62
C THR A 102 -17.05 24.40 -24.50
N VAL A 103 -16.34 23.38 -24.99
CA VAL A 103 -16.93 22.28 -25.75
C VAL A 103 -17.85 21.45 -24.86
N ALA A 104 -17.42 21.12 -23.64
CA ALA A 104 -18.23 20.38 -22.67
C ALA A 104 -19.51 21.15 -22.29
N ASP A 105 -19.37 22.44 -21.96
CA ASP A 105 -20.49 23.34 -21.64
C ASP A 105 -21.45 23.48 -22.83
N SER A 106 -20.93 23.56 -24.06
CA SER A 106 -21.75 23.61 -25.27
C SER A 106 -22.52 22.30 -25.50
N ALA A 107 -21.92 21.16 -25.19
CA ALA A 107 -22.55 19.85 -25.34
C ALA A 107 -23.61 19.61 -24.25
N LEU A 108 -23.37 20.10 -23.04
CA LEU A 108 -24.31 20.04 -21.92
C LEU A 108 -25.52 20.97 -22.15
N SER A 109 -25.26 22.21 -22.58
CA SER A 109 -26.32 23.21 -22.84
C SER A 109 -27.15 22.91 -24.07
N ALA A 110 -26.56 22.27 -25.09
CA ALA A 110 -27.29 21.79 -26.26
C ALA A 110 -28.16 20.54 -25.95
N GLY A 111 -28.06 19.96 -24.74
CA GLY A 111 -28.66 18.66 -24.43
C GLY A 111 -28.14 17.55 -25.35
N ALA A 112 -26.96 17.75 -25.96
CA ALA A 112 -26.41 16.89 -27.00
C ALA A 112 -25.86 15.57 -26.44
N ILE A 113 -25.61 15.53 -25.12
CA ILE A 113 -25.20 14.33 -24.42
C ILE A 113 -26.40 13.80 -23.62
N ASP A 114 -27.23 13.00 -24.28
CA ASP A 114 -28.23 12.19 -23.60
C ASP A 114 -27.51 11.02 -22.90
N LEU A 115 -27.21 11.22 -21.61
CA LEU A 115 -26.62 10.19 -20.76
C LEU A 115 -27.64 9.13 -20.31
N SER A 116 -28.93 9.31 -20.56
CA SER A 116 -29.96 8.39 -20.08
C SER A 116 -29.84 6.99 -20.69
N ALA A 117 -29.20 6.85 -21.84
CA ALA A 117 -28.84 5.54 -22.40
C ALA A 117 -27.71 4.88 -21.58
N LEU A 118 -26.69 5.66 -21.20
CA LEU A 118 -25.57 5.19 -20.39
C LEU A 118 -26.03 4.84 -18.96
N GLU A 119 -26.86 5.68 -18.35
CA GLU A 119 -27.46 5.45 -17.03
C GLU A 119 -28.28 4.16 -17.00
N ARG A 120 -29.10 3.91 -18.03
CA ARG A 120 -29.84 2.65 -18.15
C ARG A 120 -28.94 1.42 -18.28
N ILE A 121 -27.81 1.53 -18.97
CA ILE A 121 -26.84 0.44 -19.08
C ILE A 121 -26.15 0.19 -17.72
N VAL A 122 -25.77 1.26 -17.02
CA VAL A 122 -25.17 1.19 -15.68
C VAL A 122 -26.12 0.57 -14.67
N GLU A 123 -27.39 0.98 -14.67
CA GLU A 123 -28.41 0.43 -13.77
C GLU A 123 -28.75 -1.04 -14.07
N ALA A 124 -28.68 -1.45 -15.33
CA ALA A 124 -28.98 -2.82 -15.75
C ALA A 124 -27.82 -3.80 -15.60
N ALA A 125 -26.59 -3.29 -15.44
CA ALA A 125 -25.40 -4.12 -15.32
C ALA A 125 -25.32 -4.78 -13.93
N VAL A 126 -25.11 -6.09 -13.92
CA VAL A 126 -25.03 -6.87 -12.67
C VAL A 126 -23.58 -7.03 -12.20
N SER A 127 -22.61 -6.86 -13.10
CA SER A 127 -21.19 -6.93 -12.82
C SER A 127 -20.40 -5.96 -13.69
N PHE A 128 -19.14 -5.72 -13.34
CA PHE A 128 -18.25 -4.88 -14.14
C PHE A 128 -18.01 -5.45 -15.55
N GLU A 129 -17.88 -6.78 -15.66
CA GLU A 129 -17.73 -7.45 -16.95
C GLU A 129 -19.01 -7.31 -17.82
N ASP A 130 -20.19 -7.41 -17.20
CA ASP A 130 -21.50 -7.21 -17.88
C ASP A 130 -21.69 -5.75 -18.34
N LEU A 131 -21.20 -4.78 -17.55
CA LEU A 131 -21.20 -3.37 -17.92
C LEU A 131 -20.32 -3.12 -19.16
N GLU A 132 -19.11 -3.68 -19.19
CA GLU A 132 -18.18 -3.52 -20.32
C GLU A 132 -18.75 -4.10 -21.62
N GLU A 133 -19.36 -5.29 -21.56
CA GLU A 133 -19.96 -5.93 -22.72
C GLU A 133 -21.10 -5.10 -23.30
N ARG A 134 -22.00 -4.60 -22.44
CA ARG A 134 -23.14 -3.75 -22.85
C ARG A 134 -22.72 -2.40 -23.38
N LEU A 135 -21.69 -1.79 -22.80
CA LEU A 135 -21.16 -0.53 -23.30
C LEU A 135 -20.44 -0.73 -24.64
N ALA A 136 -19.72 -1.84 -24.83
CA ALA A 136 -19.12 -2.17 -26.12
C ALA A 136 -20.18 -2.43 -27.20
N GLU A 137 -21.30 -3.07 -26.85
CA GLU A 137 -22.45 -3.25 -27.76
C GLU A 137 -23.09 -1.92 -28.13
N ALA A 138 -23.23 -0.99 -27.18
CA ALA A 138 -23.77 0.35 -27.46
C ALA A 138 -22.85 1.22 -28.35
N TYR A 139 -21.55 0.90 -28.38
CA TYR A 139 -20.52 1.63 -29.14
C TYR A 139 -19.73 0.68 -30.05
N GLU A 140 -20.43 -0.02 -30.97
CA GLU A 140 -19.89 -1.03 -31.91
C GLU A 140 -18.64 -0.59 -32.70
N GLY A 141 -18.37 0.72 -32.80
CA GLY A 141 -17.19 1.27 -33.48
C GLY A 141 -15.89 1.20 -32.68
N ILE A 142 -15.94 0.90 -31.37
CA ILE A 142 -14.78 0.80 -30.49
C ILE A 142 -14.66 -0.67 -30.04
N GLY A 143 -13.61 -1.36 -30.48
CA GLY A 143 -13.37 -2.74 -30.04
C GLY A 143 -13.25 -2.82 -28.51
N ILE A 144 -13.73 -3.91 -27.89
CA ILE A 144 -13.79 -4.11 -26.44
C ILE A 144 -12.48 -3.75 -25.70
N GLU A 145 -11.32 -4.10 -26.26
CA GLU A 145 -10.01 -3.80 -25.67
C GLU A 145 -9.67 -2.30 -25.67
N GLN A 146 -10.04 -1.58 -26.74
CA GLN A 146 -9.87 -0.13 -26.82
C GLN A 146 -10.85 0.57 -25.88
N PHE A 147 -12.08 0.05 -25.77
CA PHE A 147 -13.06 0.54 -24.82
C PHE A 147 -12.58 0.41 -23.38
N ARG A 148 -12.08 -0.77 -23.00
CA ARG A 148 -11.46 -1.03 -21.69
C ARG A 148 -10.34 -0.04 -21.37
N THR A 149 -9.48 0.21 -22.34
CA THR A 149 -8.36 1.15 -22.19
C THR A 149 -8.86 2.58 -21.92
N ILE A 150 -9.86 3.03 -22.68
CA ILE A 150 -10.46 4.36 -22.53
C ILE A 150 -11.19 4.48 -21.17
N LEU A 151 -11.96 3.47 -20.79
CA LEU A 151 -12.67 3.44 -19.51
C LEU A 151 -11.71 3.47 -18.32
N ALA A 152 -10.64 2.67 -18.36
CA ALA A 152 -9.61 2.67 -17.32
C ALA A 152 -8.90 4.03 -17.21
N GLN A 153 -8.57 4.66 -18.34
CA GLN A 153 -8.00 6.01 -18.34
C GLN A 153 -8.97 7.05 -17.78
N ALA A 154 -10.25 6.96 -18.12
CA ALA A 154 -11.29 7.85 -17.62
C ALA A 154 -11.47 7.70 -16.10
N LEU A 155 -11.49 6.48 -15.57
CA LEU A 155 -11.60 6.21 -14.13
C LEU A 155 -10.40 6.75 -13.35
N VAL A 156 -9.17 6.54 -13.85
CA VAL A 156 -7.95 7.09 -13.24
C VAL A 156 -8.00 8.61 -13.23
N ARG A 157 -8.40 9.22 -14.35
CA ARG A 157 -8.52 10.67 -14.44
C ARG A 157 -9.60 11.20 -13.49
N ALA A 158 -10.73 10.50 -13.38
CA ALA A 158 -11.81 10.84 -12.47
C ALA A 158 -11.37 10.77 -11.00
N ASP A 159 -10.66 9.71 -10.59
CA ASP A 159 -10.10 9.56 -9.23
C ASP A 159 -9.11 10.69 -8.92
N LEU A 160 -8.22 11.01 -9.86
CA LEU A 160 -7.27 12.12 -9.71
C LEU A 160 -7.97 13.49 -9.59
N THR A 161 -9.03 13.73 -10.37
CA THR A 161 -9.81 14.98 -10.28
C THR A 161 -10.68 15.04 -9.02
N GLY A 162 -11.25 13.91 -8.58
CA GLY A 162 -12.07 13.84 -7.37
C GLY A 162 -11.26 14.12 -6.11
N ARG A 163 -10.03 13.58 -6.03
CA ARG A 163 -9.08 13.88 -4.95
C ARG A 163 -8.55 15.32 -4.96
N ALA A 164 -8.69 16.03 -6.07
CA ALA A 164 -8.27 17.44 -6.18
C ALA A 164 -9.38 18.42 -5.75
N LEU A 165 -10.62 17.94 -5.60
CA LEU A 165 -11.78 18.72 -5.16
C LEU A 165 -12.10 18.53 -3.66
N GLU A 166 -11.48 17.56 -2.99
CA GLU A 166 -11.44 17.41 -1.52
C GLU A 166 -10.25 18.17 -0.90
#